data_AF-A0A2E6ATK1-F1
#
_entry.id   AF-A0A2E6ATK1-F1
#
_cell.length_a   1.000
_cell.length_b   1.000
_cell.length_c   1.000
_cell.angle_alpha   90.00
_cell.angle_beta   90.00
_cell.angle_gamma   90.00
#
_symmetry.space_group_name_H-M   'P 1'
#
loop_
_entity.id
_entity.type
_entity.pdbx_description
1 polymer ?
#
loop_
_entity_poly.entity_id
_entity_poly.type
_entity_poly.pdbx_seq_one_letter_code
_entity_poly.pdbx_strand_id
1 'polypeptide(L)'
;MVAVLRRLSVRIDTNSPPLTAPGVISWFGRLIDVTPEQSNLGMREGMELWGTGQGFAPLDIAGVESWLFDAPRGEHLLIAERKISFDVQNTPSREGRNLVIWTLNDIAAFIGHAVIDGRLQILEEETESAEENEPELFSGPGPFTLKPSNDFSILEEKGLDVSLAKPVLIPAKLHKVTGILKGPGEDEISRWVLNIGGLHILQEFELLDRSPMLNHVNLEIDTNPDFSELLSERRSHSDGMGDLLRWWTFDSETATVETYEVLVPAHSGMDATGAEWILDGVSNKLHMNY
;
A
#
# COMPACT_ATOMS: atom_id res chain seq x y z
N MET A 1 -3.76 -14.54 -10.56
CA MET A 1 -4.50 -15.47 -11.45
C MET A 1 -4.99 -16.77 -10.79
N VAL A 2 -4.13 -17.63 -10.24
CA VAL A 2 -4.50 -18.99 -9.76
C VAL A 2 -5.70 -19.01 -8.79
N ALA A 3 -5.78 -18.07 -7.85
CA ALA A 3 -6.91 -17.98 -6.91
C ALA A 3 -8.27 -17.73 -7.61
N VAL A 4 -8.28 -16.92 -8.67
CA VAL A 4 -9.48 -16.64 -9.47
C VAL A 4 -9.93 -17.91 -10.19
N LEU A 5 -9.00 -18.62 -10.84
CA LEU A 5 -9.29 -19.89 -11.50
C LEU A 5 -9.87 -20.93 -10.53
N ARG A 6 -9.28 -21.06 -9.33
CA ARG A 6 -9.80 -21.96 -8.29
C ARG A 6 -11.22 -21.59 -7.83
N ARG A 7 -11.53 -20.29 -7.69
CA ARG A 7 -12.89 -19.84 -7.38
C ARG A 7 -13.88 -20.19 -8.49
N LEU A 8 -13.42 -20.21 -9.74
CA LEU A 8 -14.19 -20.66 -10.91
C LEU A 8 -14.19 -22.19 -11.08
N SER A 9 -13.95 -22.93 -9.99
CA SER A 9 -13.93 -24.39 -9.95
C SER A 9 -12.91 -25.04 -10.89
N VAL A 10 -11.88 -24.31 -11.33
CA VAL A 10 -10.75 -24.89 -12.07
C VAL A 10 -9.81 -25.56 -11.06
N ARG A 11 -9.67 -26.88 -11.15
CA ARG A 11 -8.76 -27.63 -10.29
C ARG A 11 -7.36 -27.64 -10.89
N ILE A 12 -6.41 -27.19 -10.08
CA ILE A 12 -5.01 -26.99 -10.48
C ILE A 12 -4.13 -27.73 -9.49
N ASP A 13 -3.45 -28.77 -9.99
CA ASP A 13 -2.39 -29.46 -9.26
C ASP A 13 -1.09 -28.67 -9.36
N THR A 14 -0.53 -28.29 -8.23
CA THR A 14 0.75 -27.56 -8.16
C THR A 14 1.91 -28.48 -7.80
N ASN A 15 1.66 -29.78 -7.69
CA ASN A 15 2.71 -30.75 -7.41
C ASN A 15 3.53 -31.03 -8.67
N SER A 16 4.84 -31.25 -8.49
CA SER A 16 5.77 -31.59 -9.56
C SER A 16 5.91 -30.53 -10.68
N PRO A 17 6.39 -29.31 -10.34
CA PRO A 17 6.66 -28.30 -11.35
C PRO A 17 7.67 -28.79 -12.40
N PRO A 18 7.47 -28.46 -13.69
CA PRO A 18 8.44 -28.77 -14.73
C PRO A 18 9.74 -27.97 -14.52
N LEU A 19 10.86 -28.55 -14.96
CA LEU A 19 12.15 -27.88 -14.97
C LEU A 19 12.18 -26.87 -16.11
N THR A 20 11.98 -25.59 -15.82
CA THR A 20 12.08 -24.49 -16.79
C THR A 20 13.05 -23.42 -16.30
N ALA A 21 13.71 -22.73 -17.23
CA ALA A 21 14.55 -21.60 -16.89
C ALA A 21 13.71 -20.46 -16.27
N PRO A 22 14.28 -19.69 -15.31
CA PRO A 22 13.60 -18.50 -14.79
C PRO A 22 13.42 -17.48 -15.92
N GLY A 23 12.20 -16.98 -16.07
CA GLY A 23 11.83 -16.07 -17.15
C GLY A 23 10.50 -15.36 -16.89
N VAL A 24 9.99 -14.65 -17.91
CA VAL A 24 8.73 -13.90 -17.83
C VAL A 24 7.52 -14.83 -17.69
N ILE A 25 7.60 -16.04 -18.25
CA ILE A 25 6.52 -17.04 -18.19
C ILE A 25 6.82 -18.00 -17.04
N SER A 26 5.87 -18.10 -16.12
CA SER A 26 5.96 -18.90 -14.90
C SER A 26 4.90 -20.00 -14.89
N TRP A 27 5.23 -21.16 -14.36
CA TRP A 27 4.31 -22.28 -14.23
C TRP A 27 3.36 -22.07 -13.05
N PHE A 28 2.07 -22.25 -13.28
CA PHE A 28 1.02 -22.13 -12.27
C PHE A 28 0.50 -23.46 -11.76
N GLY A 29 0.65 -24.53 -12.54
CA GLY A 29 0.15 -25.86 -12.18
C GLY A 29 -0.28 -26.66 -13.39
N ARG A 30 -0.82 -27.86 -13.16
CA ARG A 30 -1.45 -28.71 -14.16
C ARG A 30 -2.96 -28.75 -13.94
N LEU A 31 -3.73 -28.65 -15.02
CA LEU A 31 -5.18 -28.78 -14.97
C LEU A 31 -5.58 -30.24 -14.71
N ILE A 32 -6.45 -30.45 -13.72
CA ILE A 32 -7.04 -31.74 -13.37
C ILE A 32 -8.56 -31.62 -13.32
N ASP A 33 -9.30 -32.72 -13.47
CA ASP A 33 -10.77 -32.77 -13.35
C ASP A 33 -11.50 -31.69 -14.18
N VAL A 34 -11.10 -31.51 -15.45
CA VAL A 34 -11.66 -30.46 -16.32
C VAL A 34 -13.10 -30.78 -16.69
N THR A 35 -14.02 -29.87 -16.37
CA THR A 35 -15.46 -29.99 -16.67
C THR A 35 -15.74 -29.75 -18.17
N PRO A 36 -16.87 -30.23 -18.72
CA PRO A 36 -17.24 -29.97 -20.12
C PRO A 36 -17.31 -28.47 -20.48
N GLU A 37 -17.76 -27.62 -19.56
CA GLU A 37 -17.78 -26.16 -19.75
C GLU A 37 -16.38 -25.58 -19.88
N GLN A 38 -15.45 -26.00 -19.01
CA GLN A 38 -14.05 -25.60 -19.08
C GLN A 38 -13.39 -26.11 -20.36
N SER A 39 -13.77 -27.31 -20.80
CA SER A 39 -13.29 -27.88 -22.07
C SER A 39 -13.74 -27.07 -23.29
N ASN A 40 -14.97 -26.56 -23.29
CA ASN A 40 -15.46 -25.67 -24.35
C ASN A 40 -14.67 -24.34 -24.44
N LEU A 41 -14.00 -23.95 -23.35
CA LEU A 41 -13.13 -22.77 -23.29
C LEU A 41 -11.67 -23.09 -23.67
N GLY A 42 -11.40 -24.30 -24.14
CA GLY A 42 -10.08 -24.74 -24.60
C GLY A 42 -9.20 -25.35 -23.51
N MET A 43 -9.70 -25.50 -22.27
CA MET A 43 -8.98 -26.24 -21.23
C MET A 43 -9.01 -27.74 -21.51
N ARG A 44 -7.93 -28.44 -21.18
CA ARG A 44 -7.83 -29.90 -21.32
C ARG A 44 -7.27 -30.51 -20.05
N GLU A 45 -7.72 -31.70 -19.71
CA GLU A 45 -7.16 -32.44 -18.58
C GLU A 45 -5.69 -32.78 -18.86
N GLY A 46 -4.83 -32.59 -17.86
CA GLY A 46 -3.38 -32.79 -17.98
C GLY A 46 -2.63 -31.64 -18.66
N MET A 47 -3.31 -30.56 -19.03
CA MET A 47 -2.71 -29.38 -19.64
C MET A 47 -1.88 -28.59 -18.62
N GLU A 48 -0.69 -28.17 -19.01
CA GLU A 48 0.19 -27.35 -18.19
C GLU A 48 -0.26 -25.87 -18.26
N LEU A 49 -0.49 -25.26 -17.09
CA LEU A 49 -0.94 -23.89 -16.95
C LEU A 49 0.24 -22.95 -16.65
N TRP A 50 0.31 -21.87 -17.41
CA TRP A 50 1.38 -20.88 -17.32
C TRP A 50 0.81 -19.47 -17.26
N GLY A 51 1.56 -18.54 -16.68
CA GLY A 51 1.22 -17.12 -16.73
C GLY A 51 2.42 -16.21 -16.80
N THR A 52 2.22 -15.06 -17.44
CA THR A 52 3.26 -14.03 -17.58
C THR A 52 3.38 -13.13 -16.35
N GLY A 53 2.40 -13.19 -15.44
CA GLY A 53 2.22 -12.20 -14.37
C GLY A 53 1.92 -10.79 -14.91
N GLN A 54 1.64 -9.87 -14.01
CA GLN A 54 1.41 -8.46 -14.35
C GLN A 54 2.73 -7.76 -14.71
N GLY A 55 2.68 -6.74 -15.57
CA GLY A 55 3.82 -5.88 -15.86
C GLY A 55 3.67 -5.04 -17.12
N PHE A 56 4.52 -4.02 -17.23
CA PHE A 56 4.44 -3.01 -18.29
C PHE A 56 4.99 -3.50 -19.63
N ALA A 57 6.05 -4.31 -19.63
CA ALA A 57 6.65 -4.83 -20.85
C ALA A 57 5.72 -5.84 -21.53
N PRO A 58 5.35 -5.63 -22.82
CA PRO A 58 4.45 -6.53 -23.52
C PRO A 58 5.12 -7.89 -23.74
N LEU A 59 4.31 -8.95 -23.80
CA LEU A 59 4.77 -10.26 -24.23
C LEU A 59 4.96 -10.25 -25.75
N ASP A 60 6.18 -10.55 -26.19
CA ASP A 60 6.56 -10.63 -27.59
C ASP A 60 6.72 -12.07 -28.07
N ILE A 61 6.79 -12.25 -29.39
CA ILE A 61 6.89 -13.58 -30.01
C ILE A 61 8.19 -14.29 -29.59
N ALA A 62 9.29 -13.56 -29.46
CA ALA A 62 10.59 -14.09 -29.05
C ALA A 62 10.57 -14.63 -27.62
N GLY A 63 9.88 -13.94 -26.70
CA GLY A 63 9.67 -14.42 -25.34
C GLY A 63 8.88 -15.72 -25.28
N VAL A 64 7.83 -15.84 -26.11
CA VAL A 64 7.04 -17.08 -26.22
C VAL A 64 7.85 -18.21 -26.86
N GLU A 65 8.58 -17.94 -27.93
CA GLU A 65 9.45 -18.93 -28.59
C GLU A 65 10.53 -19.48 -27.66
N SER A 66 11.20 -18.58 -26.94
CA SER A 66 12.24 -18.93 -25.97
C SER A 66 11.67 -19.85 -24.88
N TRP A 67 10.54 -19.47 -24.29
CA TRP A 67 9.87 -20.30 -23.30
C TRP A 67 9.38 -21.64 -23.86
N LEU A 68 8.80 -21.66 -25.07
CA LEU A 68 8.29 -22.88 -25.72
C LEU A 68 9.41 -23.90 -25.99
N PHE A 69 10.67 -23.43 -26.10
CA PHE A 69 11.84 -24.29 -26.20
C PHE A 69 12.04 -25.14 -24.94
N ASP A 70 11.85 -24.52 -23.78
CA ASP A 70 12.06 -25.12 -22.46
C ASP A 70 10.81 -25.81 -21.91
N ALA A 71 9.62 -25.47 -22.42
CA ALA A 71 8.38 -26.08 -22.01
C ALA A 71 8.41 -27.62 -22.20
N PRO A 72 7.79 -28.41 -21.30
CA PRO A 72 7.66 -29.86 -21.49
C PRO A 72 6.84 -30.18 -22.75
N ARG A 73 6.80 -31.45 -23.17
CA ARG A 73 5.88 -31.88 -24.23
C ARG A 73 4.45 -31.99 -23.70
N GLY A 74 3.46 -31.69 -24.53
CA GLY A 74 2.05 -31.82 -24.18
C GLY A 74 1.21 -30.61 -24.56
N GLU A 75 0.11 -30.43 -23.84
CA GLU A 75 -0.83 -29.32 -23.99
C GLU A 75 -0.47 -28.21 -23.01
N HIS A 76 -0.44 -26.96 -23.47
CA HIS A 76 -0.08 -25.80 -22.66
C HIS A 76 -1.11 -24.70 -22.80
N LEU A 77 -1.55 -24.15 -21.66
CA LEU A 77 -2.37 -22.95 -21.60
C LEU A 77 -1.54 -21.81 -21.02
N LEU A 78 -1.28 -20.78 -21.82
CA LEU A 78 -0.58 -19.57 -21.39
C LEU A 78 -1.58 -18.43 -21.16
N ILE A 79 -1.63 -17.95 -19.93
CA ILE A 79 -2.43 -16.77 -19.56
C ILE A 79 -1.55 -15.52 -19.64
N ALA A 80 -1.82 -14.68 -20.64
CA ALA A 80 -1.14 -13.41 -20.83
C ALA A 80 -1.80 -12.32 -19.97
N GLU A 81 -1.23 -12.09 -18.79
CA GLU A 81 -1.61 -11.02 -17.85
C GLU A 81 -0.99 -9.65 -18.23
N ARG A 82 -0.40 -9.54 -19.43
CA ARG A 82 0.19 -8.32 -20.01
C ARG A 82 -0.33 -8.14 -21.44
N LYS A 83 -0.12 -6.94 -22.00
CA LYS A 83 -0.37 -6.70 -23.43
C LYS A 83 0.51 -7.62 -24.28
N ILE A 84 -0.06 -8.22 -25.31
CA ILE A 84 0.71 -8.97 -26.32
C ILE A 84 1.05 -8.01 -27.48
N SER A 85 2.26 -8.13 -28.03
CA SER A 85 2.71 -7.32 -29.18
C SER A 85 2.56 -8.04 -30.52
N PHE A 86 1.99 -9.24 -30.53
CA PHE A 86 1.80 -10.09 -31.70
C PHE A 86 0.35 -10.61 -31.76
N ASP A 87 -0.06 -11.05 -32.95
CA ASP A 87 -1.35 -11.73 -33.14
C ASP A 87 -1.23 -13.19 -32.68
N VAL A 88 -2.20 -13.69 -31.92
CA VAL A 88 -2.28 -15.08 -31.45
C VAL A 88 -2.26 -16.07 -32.63
N GLN A 89 -2.74 -15.68 -33.81
CA GLN A 89 -2.64 -16.53 -35.01
C GLN A 89 -1.20 -16.76 -35.48
N ASN A 90 -0.28 -15.86 -35.12
CA ASN A 90 1.15 -15.94 -35.41
C ASN A 90 1.93 -16.59 -34.26
N THR A 91 1.26 -17.29 -33.35
CA THR A 91 1.92 -17.95 -32.22
C THR A 91 2.87 -19.04 -32.71
N PRO A 92 4.11 -19.11 -32.17
CA PRO A 92 5.05 -20.17 -32.54
C PRO A 92 4.47 -21.55 -32.18
N SER A 93 4.70 -22.51 -33.08
CA SER A 93 4.32 -23.90 -32.87
C SER A 93 5.57 -24.78 -32.83
N ARG A 94 5.50 -25.87 -32.07
CA ARG A 94 6.59 -26.84 -31.99
C ARG A 94 6.03 -28.25 -31.90
N GLU A 95 6.67 -29.17 -32.62
CA GLU A 95 6.24 -30.57 -32.64
C GLU A 95 6.17 -31.17 -31.23
N GLY A 96 5.03 -31.78 -30.91
CA GLY A 96 4.73 -32.36 -29.60
C GLY A 96 4.35 -31.36 -28.51
N ARG A 97 4.11 -30.08 -28.85
CA ARG A 97 3.66 -29.02 -27.93
C ARG A 97 2.52 -28.22 -28.56
N ASN A 98 1.34 -28.35 -27.98
CA ASN A 98 0.17 -27.58 -28.39
C ASN A 98 -0.02 -26.42 -27.43
N LEU A 99 0.01 -25.19 -27.95
CA LEU A 99 -0.07 -23.97 -27.18
C LEU A 99 -1.40 -23.26 -27.44
N VAL A 100 -2.13 -22.99 -26.36
CA VAL A 100 -3.29 -22.10 -26.34
C VAL A 100 -2.91 -20.87 -25.54
N ILE A 101 -3.16 -19.68 -26.08
CA ILE A 101 -2.91 -18.41 -25.39
C ILE A 101 -4.25 -17.76 -25.06
N TRP A 102 -4.43 -17.41 -23.79
CA TRP A 102 -5.50 -16.54 -23.34
C TRP A 102 -4.97 -15.13 -23.19
N THR A 103 -5.51 -14.23 -23.99
CA THR A 103 -5.22 -12.79 -23.93
C THR A 103 -6.02 -12.14 -22.80
N LEU A 104 -5.70 -10.86 -22.52
CA LEU A 104 -6.50 -10.05 -21.58
C LEU A 104 -8.00 -10.07 -21.92
N ASN A 105 -8.36 -10.08 -23.21
CA ASN A 105 -9.76 -10.12 -23.64
C ASN A 105 -10.41 -11.47 -23.33
N ASP A 106 -9.69 -12.58 -23.54
CA ASP A 106 -10.20 -13.94 -23.25
C ASP A 106 -10.41 -14.14 -21.75
N ILE A 107 -9.48 -13.64 -20.94
CA ILE A 107 -9.58 -13.66 -19.48
C ILE A 107 -10.74 -12.78 -19.02
N ALA A 108 -10.87 -11.57 -19.56
CA ALA A 108 -11.95 -10.65 -19.22
C ALA A 108 -13.32 -11.23 -19.59
N ALA A 109 -13.44 -11.87 -20.75
CA ALA A 109 -14.66 -12.57 -21.14
C ALA A 109 -14.95 -13.75 -20.21
N PHE A 110 -13.95 -14.57 -19.88
CA PHE A 110 -14.11 -15.70 -18.97
C PHE A 110 -14.59 -15.27 -17.57
N ILE A 111 -13.98 -14.23 -17.00
CA ILE A 111 -14.39 -13.68 -15.71
C ILE A 111 -15.77 -13.01 -15.82
N GLY A 112 -16.00 -12.21 -16.86
CA GLY A 112 -17.27 -11.52 -17.09
C GLY A 112 -18.45 -12.46 -17.22
N HIS A 113 -18.31 -13.57 -17.96
CA HIS A 113 -19.33 -14.61 -18.02
C HIS A 113 -19.60 -15.23 -16.65
N ALA A 114 -18.55 -15.51 -15.87
CA ALA A 114 -18.74 -16.05 -14.53
C ALA A 114 -19.45 -15.08 -13.58
N VAL A 115 -19.24 -13.78 -13.74
CA VAL A 115 -19.98 -12.73 -13.00
C VAL A 115 -21.45 -12.72 -13.42
N ILE A 116 -21.72 -12.68 -14.72
CA ILE A 116 -23.08 -12.62 -15.27
C ILE A 116 -23.89 -13.86 -14.88
N ASP A 117 -23.27 -15.04 -14.89
CA ASP A 117 -23.90 -16.31 -14.50
C ASP A 117 -24.03 -16.48 -12.97
N GLY A 118 -23.56 -15.51 -12.17
CA GLY A 118 -23.59 -15.53 -10.71
C GLY A 118 -22.61 -16.52 -10.05
N ARG A 119 -21.73 -17.15 -10.83
CA ARG A 119 -20.67 -18.07 -10.35
C ARG A 119 -19.56 -17.32 -9.62
N LEU A 120 -19.31 -16.09 -10.05
CA LEU A 120 -18.42 -15.16 -9.38
C LEU A 120 -19.26 -14.00 -8.87
N GLN A 121 -19.49 -13.95 -7.57
CA GLN A 121 -20.04 -12.74 -6.97
C GLN A 121 -18.92 -11.69 -6.93
N ILE A 122 -19.11 -10.58 -7.64
CA ILE A 122 -18.39 -9.37 -7.33
C ILE A 122 -18.95 -8.96 -5.97
N LEU A 123 -18.20 -9.26 -4.91
CA LEU A 123 -18.39 -8.56 -3.67
C LEU A 123 -17.98 -7.12 -4.00
N GLU A 124 -18.96 -6.26 -4.23
CA GLU A 124 -18.76 -4.86 -3.92
C GLU A 124 -18.24 -4.86 -2.48
N GLU A 125 -16.99 -4.43 -2.26
CA GLU A 125 -16.72 -3.76 -0.99
C GLU A 125 -17.85 -2.76 -0.89
N GLU A 126 -18.70 -2.90 0.13
CA GLU A 126 -19.88 -2.07 0.33
C GLU A 126 -19.45 -0.61 0.16
N THR A 127 -19.66 -0.12 -1.05
CA THR A 127 -19.43 1.25 -1.44
C THR A 127 -20.80 1.84 -1.22
N GLU A 128 -21.12 2.09 0.05
CA GLU A 128 -22.32 2.84 0.42
C GLU A 128 -22.21 4.22 -0.22
N SER A 129 -22.93 4.38 -1.33
CA SER A 129 -23.13 5.64 -2.00
C SER A 129 -24.18 6.45 -1.23
N ALA A 130 -23.75 7.35 -0.35
CA ALA A 130 -24.39 8.65 -0.09
C ALA A 130 -23.68 9.42 1.04
N GLU A 131 -22.59 10.09 0.65
CA GLU A 131 -22.09 11.42 1.04
C GLU A 131 -20.58 11.37 0.83
N GLU A 132 -20.02 12.40 0.19
CA GLU A 132 -18.57 12.58 0.12
C GLU A 132 -18.03 12.76 1.55
N ASN A 133 -17.82 11.66 2.26
CA ASN A 133 -16.94 11.62 3.41
C ASN A 133 -15.76 10.75 2.97
N GLU A 134 -14.59 11.38 2.96
CA GLU A 134 -13.29 10.73 2.82
C GLU A 134 -13.30 9.39 3.57
N PRO A 135 -12.71 8.30 3.05
CA PRO A 135 -12.59 7.07 3.82
C PRO A 135 -11.97 7.45 5.16
N GLU A 136 -12.65 7.16 6.27
CA GLU A 136 -12.10 7.44 7.59
C GLU A 136 -10.72 6.79 7.63
N LEU A 137 -9.69 7.64 7.61
CA LEU A 137 -8.28 7.25 7.47
C LEU A 137 -7.91 6.17 8.52
N PHE A 138 -8.65 6.14 9.62
CA PHE A 138 -8.49 5.25 10.75
C PHE A 138 -9.66 4.26 10.91
N SER A 139 -10.17 3.71 9.82
CA SER A 139 -11.19 2.65 9.85
C SER A 139 -10.58 1.27 10.15
N GLY A 140 -11.05 0.62 11.22
CA GLY A 140 -10.64 -0.73 11.63
C GLY A 140 -9.90 -0.82 12.97
N PRO A 141 -9.53 -2.03 13.43
CA PRO A 141 -8.77 -2.20 14.66
C PRO A 141 -7.31 -1.80 14.45
N GLY A 142 -6.87 -0.71 15.10
CA GLY A 142 -5.48 -0.28 15.14
C GLY A 142 -4.54 -1.28 15.85
N PRO A 143 -3.23 -0.97 15.97
CA PRO A 143 -2.62 0.33 15.68
C PRO A 143 -2.30 0.55 14.19
N PHE A 144 -2.45 1.80 13.73
CA PHE A 144 -2.20 2.19 12.34
C PHE A 144 -0.75 2.64 12.16
N THR A 145 -0.10 2.32 11.05
CA THR A 145 1.30 2.74 10.84
C THR A 145 1.37 3.95 9.93
N LEU A 146 2.03 5.02 10.36
CA LEU A 146 2.24 6.22 9.55
C LEU A 146 3.34 5.97 8.51
N LYS A 147 3.24 6.62 7.35
CA LYS A 147 4.26 6.58 6.31
C LYS A 147 5.35 7.62 6.62
N PRO A 148 6.63 7.25 6.59
CA PRO A 148 7.72 8.19 6.84
C PRO A 148 7.94 9.11 5.63
N SER A 149 8.33 10.36 5.89
CA SER A 149 8.68 11.36 4.89
C SER A 149 10.09 11.19 4.31
N ASN A 150 10.92 10.33 4.92
CA ASN A 150 12.31 10.04 4.53
C ASN A 150 13.20 11.30 4.44
N ASP A 151 12.98 12.29 5.30
CA ASP A 151 13.86 13.45 5.44
C ASP A 151 14.91 13.19 6.52
N PHE A 152 16.19 13.21 6.11
CA PHE A 152 17.34 12.96 6.98
C PHE A 152 18.21 14.21 7.19
N SER A 153 17.80 15.39 6.71
CA SER A 153 18.64 16.58 6.76
C SER A 153 19.07 16.96 8.19
N ILE A 154 18.23 16.73 9.20
CA ILE A 154 18.56 16.99 10.60
C ILE A 154 19.68 16.09 11.15
N LEU A 155 19.82 14.87 10.63
CA LEU A 155 20.93 13.98 10.98
C LEU A 155 22.23 14.50 10.38
N GLU A 156 22.20 14.90 9.11
CA GLU A 156 23.36 15.48 8.41
C GLU A 156 23.85 16.75 9.11
N GLU A 157 22.95 17.65 9.51
CA GLU A 157 23.27 18.86 10.28
C GLU A 157 23.94 18.56 11.64
N LYS A 158 23.60 17.42 12.25
CA LYS A 158 24.16 16.97 13.52
C LYS A 158 25.38 16.07 13.36
N GLY A 159 25.80 15.79 12.13
CA GLY A 159 26.91 14.88 11.84
C GLY A 159 26.62 13.43 12.21
N LEU A 160 25.34 13.03 12.24
CA LEU A 160 24.88 11.68 12.51
C LEU A 160 24.65 10.94 11.17
N ASP A 161 25.04 9.67 11.13
CA ASP A 161 24.95 8.85 9.93
C ASP A 161 23.77 7.86 10.02
N VAL A 162 22.81 8.01 9.12
CA VAL A 162 21.64 7.13 9.03
C VAL A 162 21.99 5.71 8.57
N SER A 163 23.10 5.51 7.86
CA SER A 163 23.49 4.20 7.33
C SER A 163 23.82 3.17 8.41
N LEU A 164 24.19 3.64 9.60
CA LEU A 164 24.45 2.83 10.79
C LEU A 164 23.23 2.69 11.70
N ALA A 165 22.12 3.35 11.36
CA ALA A 165 20.91 3.36 12.16
C ALA A 165 20.07 2.10 11.93
N LYS A 166 19.39 1.67 12.99
CA LYS A 166 18.44 0.57 12.97
C LYS A 166 17.03 1.11 12.78
N PRO A 167 16.25 0.59 11.80
CA PRO A 167 14.86 0.94 11.67
C PRO A 167 14.06 0.34 12.83
N VAL A 168 13.23 1.18 13.45
CA VAL A 168 12.37 0.83 14.60
C VAL A 168 10.97 1.42 14.39
N LEU A 169 10.01 0.93 15.17
CA LEU A 169 8.67 1.52 15.28
C LEU A 169 8.50 2.13 16.66
N ILE A 170 7.84 3.29 16.73
CA ILE A 170 7.55 3.95 17.99
C ILE A 170 6.03 4.00 18.18
N PRO A 171 5.50 3.35 19.24
CA PRO A 171 4.11 3.56 19.62
C PRO A 171 3.88 5.02 19.99
N ALA A 172 2.86 5.63 19.40
CA ALA A 172 2.51 7.03 19.61
C ALA A 172 1.00 7.23 19.55
N LYS A 173 0.56 8.44 19.90
CA LYS A 173 -0.83 8.86 19.76
C LYS A 173 -0.93 9.96 18.73
N LEU A 174 -1.86 9.81 17.80
CA LEU A 174 -2.22 10.85 16.86
C LEU A 174 -3.56 11.45 17.27
N HIS A 175 -3.58 12.77 17.48
CA HIS A 175 -4.77 13.50 17.88
C HIS A 175 -5.30 14.34 16.72
N LYS A 176 -6.59 14.19 16.39
CA LYS A 176 -7.32 15.17 15.59
C LYS A 176 -7.96 16.15 16.56
N VAL A 177 -7.43 17.37 16.59
CA VAL A 177 -7.91 18.42 17.49
C VAL A 177 -8.71 19.42 16.67
N THR A 178 -9.99 19.55 17.01
CA THR A 178 -10.89 20.57 16.44
C THR A 178 -11.34 21.53 17.54
N GLY A 179 -11.63 22.77 17.18
CA GLY A 179 -12.08 23.79 18.13
C GLY A 179 -12.11 25.18 17.53
N ILE A 180 -12.26 26.19 18.37
CA ILE A 180 -12.38 27.59 17.95
C ILE A 180 -11.13 28.38 18.31
N LEU A 181 -10.65 29.18 17.37
CA LEU A 181 -9.67 30.23 17.57
C LEU A 181 -10.37 31.56 17.83
N LYS A 182 -10.05 32.21 18.96
CA LYS A 182 -10.59 33.51 19.35
C LYS A 182 -9.58 34.62 19.13
N GLY A 183 -10.00 35.67 18.43
CA GLY A 183 -9.20 36.86 18.17
C GLY A 183 -10.10 38.06 17.85
N PRO A 184 -9.74 38.89 16.85
CA PRO A 184 -10.65 39.88 16.26
C PRO A 184 -11.94 39.30 15.67
N GLY A 185 -11.93 38.01 15.34
CA GLY A 185 -13.08 37.20 15.00
C GLY A 185 -12.97 35.81 15.64
N GLU A 186 -13.90 34.92 15.29
CA GLU A 186 -13.88 33.51 15.69
C GLU A 186 -13.73 32.66 14.44
N ASP A 187 -12.82 31.70 14.47
CA ASP A 187 -12.57 30.78 13.36
C ASP A 187 -12.50 29.34 13.87
N GLU A 188 -13.13 28.41 13.16
CA GLU A 188 -12.96 26.98 13.44
C GLU A 188 -11.62 26.49 12.88
N ILE A 189 -10.96 25.61 13.64
CA ILE A 189 -9.70 24.97 13.26
C ILE A 189 -9.81 23.46 13.44
N SER A 190 -9.14 22.72 12.54
CA SER A 190 -8.93 21.28 12.63
C SER A 190 -7.46 20.99 12.32
N ARG A 191 -6.72 20.38 13.26
CA ARG A 191 -5.30 20.04 13.10
C ARG A 191 -5.01 18.63 13.60
N TRP A 192 -4.02 18.00 12.97
CA TRP A 192 -3.48 16.73 13.40
C TRP A 192 -2.22 16.97 14.23
N VAL A 193 -2.15 16.37 15.41
CA VAL A 193 -1.05 16.54 16.37
C VAL A 193 -0.53 15.16 16.76
N LEU A 194 0.74 14.91 16.47
CA LEU A 194 1.45 13.70 16.85
C LEU A 194 2.06 13.88 18.25
N ASN A 195 1.76 12.96 19.16
CA ASN A 195 2.25 12.93 20.53
C ASN A 195 3.29 11.81 20.68
N ILE A 196 4.55 12.21 20.57
CA ILE A 196 5.74 11.35 20.60
C ILE A 196 6.96 12.17 21.06
N GLY A 197 7.40 11.93 22.30
CA GLY A 197 8.49 12.71 22.93
C GLY A 197 8.25 14.22 22.90
N GLY A 198 6.98 14.65 22.87
CA GLY A 198 6.53 16.02 22.60
C GLY A 198 5.33 16.06 21.65
N LEU A 199 4.78 17.26 21.43
CA LEU A 199 3.63 17.50 20.55
C LEU A 199 4.07 18.16 19.24
N HIS A 200 3.72 17.55 18.11
CA HIS A 200 4.14 18.02 16.79
C HIS A 200 2.93 18.12 15.85
N ILE A 201 2.70 19.30 15.28
CA ILE A 201 1.63 19.48 14.28
C ILE A 201 2.05 18.82 12.97
N LEU A 202 1.21 17.93 12.46
CA LEU A 202 1.35 17.35 11.13
C LEU A 202 0.50 18.16 10.14
N GLN A 203 1.13 18.64 9.07
CA GLN A 203 0.42 19.32 7.99
C GLN A 203 -0.26 18.30 7.07
N GLU A 204 0.47 17.26 6.69
CA GLU A 204 0.03 16.15 5.86
C GLU A 204 0.70 14.87 6.38
N PHE A 205 0.00 13.75 6.26
CA PHE A 205 0.53 12.44 6.56
C PHE A 205 -0.25 11.37 5.79
N GLU A 206 0.37 10.21 5.63
CA GLU A 206 -0.25 9.04 5.00
C GLU A 206 -0.09 7.83 5.92
N LEU A 207 -0.91 6.81 5.70
CA LEU A 207 -0.75 5.51 6.35
C LEU A 207 -0.02 4.54 5.42
N LEU A 208 0.70 3.60 6.02
CA LEU A 208 1.18 2.41 5.31
C LEU A 208 0.05 1.37 5.25
N ASP A 209 -0.19 0.82 4.06
CA ASP A 209 -1.14 -0.28 3.86
C ASP A 209 -0.83 -1.51 4.72
N ARG A 210 0.46 -1.70 5.07
CA ARG A 210 0.94 -2.79 5.91
C ARG A 210 2.01 -2.31 6.87
N SER A 211 1.80 -2.56 8.16
CA SER A 211 2.84 -2.34 9.18
C SER A 211 4.02 -3.29 8.94
N PRO A 212 5.27 -2.79 8.86
CA PRO A 212 6.44 -3.64 8.86
C PRO A 212 6.61 -4.32 10.23
N MET A 213 7.27 -5.47 10.26
CA MET A 213 7.67 -6.13 11.52
C MET A 213 9.05 -5.62 11.95
N LEU A 214 9.08 -4.61 12.81
CA LEU A 214 10.31 -4.02 13.34
C LEU A 214 10.31 -4.04 14.87
N ASN A 215 11.47 -3.79 15.48
CA ASN A 215 11.55 -3.64 16.93
C ASN A 215 10.86 -2.34 17.37
N HIS A 216 10.25 -2.37 18.55
CA HIS A 216 9.59 -1.20 19.11
C HIS A 216 10.51 -0.48 20.09
N VAL A 217 10.54 0.85 20.01
CA VAL A 217 11.14 1.71 21.02
C VAL A 217 10.08 2.66 21.54
N ASN A 218 10.04 2.87 22.86
CA ASN A 218 9.05 3.75 23.47
C ASN A 218 9.67 5.13 23.70
N LEU A 219 8.95 6.17 23.29
CA LEU A 219 9.20 7.54 23.69
C LEU A 219 8.13 7.99 24.69
N GLU A 220 8.39 9.07 25.41
CA GLU A 220 7.43 9.66 26.32
C GLU A 220 6.17 10.11 25.56
N ILE A 221 5.00 9.72 26.05
CA ILE A 221 3.70 10.14 25.52
C ILE A 221 3.04 10.96 26.61
N ASP A 222 2.71 12.21 26.32
CA ASP A 222 1.99 13.05 27.27
C ASP A 222 0.56 12.51 27.44
N THR A 223 0.22 12.13 28.66
CA THR A 223 -1.12 11.63 28.99
C THR A 223 -2.19 12.72 29.04
N ASN A 224 -1.79 13.98 29.22
CA ASN A 224 -2.69 15.13 29.29
C ASN A 224 -2.12 16.31 28.47
N PRO A 225 -2.05 16.17 27.13
CA PRO A 225 -1.45 17.15 26.26
C PRO A 225 -2.21 18.48 26.28
N ASP A 226 -1.47 19.58 26.40
CA ASP A 226 -2.02 20.93 26.25
C ASP A 226 -1.82 21.44 24.81
N PHE A 227 -2.94 21.63 24.10
CA PHE A 227 -2.95 22.12 22.72
C PHE A 227 -3.07 23.64 22.61
N SER A 228 -3.28 24.36 23.73
CA SER A 228 -3.61 25.79 23.75
C SER A 228 -2.54 26.63 23.06
N GLU A 229 -1.29 26.48 23.46
CA GLU A 229 -0.18 27.23 22.87
C GLU A 229 0.15 26.73 21.47
N LEU A 230 0.09 25.41 21.26
CA LEU A 230 0.47 24.76 20.00
C LEU A 230 -0.43 25.20 18.83
N LEU A 231 -1.73 25.31 19.06
CA LEU A 231 -2.72 25.63 18.03
C LEU A 231 -3.00 27.13 17.88
N SER A 232 -2.46 27.97 18.77
CA SER A 232 -2.60 29.42 18.69
C SER A 232 -1.71 30.02 17.59
N GLU A 233 -2.22 31.01 16.87
CA GLU A 233 -1.51 31.56 15.70
C GLU A 233 -1.58 33.09 15.60
N ARG A 234 -0.60 33.66 14.88
CA ARG A 234 -0.55 35.09 14.57
C ARG A 234 -0.95 35.30 13.12
N ARG A 235 -2.04 36.04 12.91
CA ARG A 235 -2.56 36.35 11.57
C ARG A 235 -2.53 37.86 11.33
N SER A 236 -2.31 38.24 10.07
CA SER A 236 -2.43 39.63 9.63
C SER A 236 -3.91 40.00 9.58
N HIS A 237 -4.29 41.09 10.24
CA HIS A 237 -5.64 41.63 10.22
C HIS A 237 -5.60 43.10 9.78
N SER A 238 -6.41 43.43 8.79
CA SER A 238 -6.48 44.78 8.23
C SER A 238 -7.66 45.54 8.84
N ASP A 239 -7.37 46.51 9.70
CA ASP A 239 -8.38 47.37 10.35
C ASP A 239 -8.65 48.66 9.55
N GLY A 240 -8.36 48.67 8.24
CA GLY A 240 -8.53 49.85 7.37
C GLY A 240 -7.46 50.94 7.52
N MET A 241 -6.52 50.81 8.47
CA MET A 241 -5.36 51.70 8.65
C MET A 241 -4.00 51.02 8.39
N GLY A 242 -4.00 49.79 7.87
CA GLY A 242 -2.82 48.96 7.60
C GLY A 242 -2.96 47.56 8.21
N ASP A 243 -2.04 46.66 7.83
CA ASP A 243 -2.05 45.28 8.31
C ASP A 243 -1.24 45.17 9.61
N LEU A 244 -1.91 44.73 10.69
CA LEU A 244 -1.28 44.44 11.97
C LEU A 244 -1.42 42.95 12.30
N LEU A 245 -0.35 42.35 12.83
CA LEU A 245 -0.39 40.96 13.31
C LEU A 245 -1.13 40.90 14.65
N ARG A 246 -2.27 40.21 14.66
CA ARG A 246 -3.05 39.92 15.88
C ARG A 246 -3.04 38.43 16.20
N TRP A 247 -3.31 38.12 17.46
CA TRP A 247 -3.38 36.75 17.96
C TRP A 247 -4.78 36.17 17.74
N TRP A 248 -4.80 34.92 17.28
CA TRP A 248 -5.91 34.00 17.34
C TRP A 248 -5.50 32.90 18.34
N THR A 249 -6.11 32.92 19.51
CA THR A 249 -5.80 32.00 20.60
C THR A 249 -6.77 30.83 20.58
N PHE A 250 -6.25 29.61 20.67
CA PHE A 250 -7.08 28.41 20.75
C PHE A 250 -7.85 28.35 22.05
N ASP A 251 -9.16 28.17 21.95
CA ASP A 251 -10.04 28.01 23.11
C ASP A 251 -10.19 26.53 23.47
N SER A 252 -9.41 26.12 24.46
CA SER A 252 -9.36 24.74 24.95
C SER A 252 -10.68 24.26 25.56
N GLU A 253 -11.59 25.16 25.96
CA GLU A 253 -12.93 24.77 26.43
C GLU A 253 -13.83 24.28 25.29
N THR A 254 -13.53 24.69 24.05
CA THR A 254 -14.27 24.29 22.83
C THR A 254 -13.65 23.09 22.12
N ALA A 255 -12.54 22.56 22.65
CA ALA A 255 -11.75 21.54 21.99
C ALA A 255 -12.48 20.18 21.95
N THR A 256 -12.57 19.59 20.76
CA THR A 256 -12.91 18.18 20.57
C THR A 256 -11.66 17.44 20.10
N VAL A 257 -11.32 16.34 20.77
CA VAL A 257 -10.09 15.58 20.51
C VAL A 257 -10.43 14.13 20.21
N GLU A 258 -10.16 13.70 18.99
CA GLU A 258 -10.20 12.29 18.59
C GLU A 258 -8.76 11.74 18.66
N THR A 259 -8.58 10.55 19.24
CA THR A 259 -7.24 9.98 19.45
C THR A 259 -7.13 8.61 18.81
N TYR A 260 -6.04 8.40 18.08
CA TYR A 260 -5.73 7.18 17.37
C TYR A 260 -4.39 6.63 17.85
N GLU A 261 -4.36 5.32 18.13
CA GLU A 261 -3.12 4.60 18.42
C GLU A 261 -2.38 4.34 17.11
N VAL A 262 -1.15 4.85 17.01
CA VAL A 262 -0.34 4.78 15.79
C VAL A 262 1.07 4.24 16.05
N LEU A 263 1.68 3.69 15.01
CA LEU A 263 3.08 3.30 14.97
C LEU A 263 3.82 4.24 14.02
N VAL A 264 4.92 4.80 14.52
CA VAL A 264 5.74 5.77 13.80
C VAL A 264 7.04 5.09 13.37
N PRO A 265 7.31 4.94 12.07
CA PRO A 265 8.61 4.48 11.60
C PRO A 265 9.70 5.49 11.95
N ALA A 266 10.79 4.99 12.51
CA ALA A 266 11.89 5.81 12.98
C ALA A 266 13.24 5.12 12.77
N HIS A 267 14.31 5.91 12.84
CA HIS A 267 15.68 5.40 12.81
C HIS A 267 16.34 5.64 14.15
N SER A 268 16.87 4.59 14.76
CA SER A 268 17.60 4.65 16.04
C SER A 268 19.08 4.38 15.84
N GLY A 269 19.94 5.10 16.55
CA GLY A 269 21.38 4.90 16.48
C GLY A 269 22.10 5.38 17.73
N MET A 270 23.43 5.27 17.69
CA MET A 270 24.32 5.83 18.71
C MET A 270 25.27 6.80 18.03
N ASP A 271 25.59 7.89 18.72
CA ASP A 271 26.60 8.84 18.27
C ASP A 271 28.02 8.37 18.66
N ALA A 272 29.05 9.13 18.26
CA ALA A 272 30.44 8.82 18.58
C ALA A 272 30.77 8.89 20.09
N THR A 273 29.92 9.53 20.90
CA THR A 273 30.06 9.62 22.36
C THR A 273 29.32 8.50 23.09
N GLY A 274 28.56 7.68 22.38
CA GLY A 274 27.73 6.61 22.93
C GLY A 274 26.32 7.08 23.36
N ALA A 275 25.93 8.31 23.03
CA ALA A 275 24.58 8.80 23.27
C ALA A 275 23.60 8.21 22.25
N GLU A 276 22.44 7.76 22.73
CA GLU A 276 21.40 7.22 21.87
C GLU A 276 20.59 8.33 21.23
N TRP A 277 20.21 8.12 19.97
CA TRP A 277 19.38 9.04 19.23
C TRP A 277 18.30 8.30 18.45
N ILE A 278 17.17 8.96 18.27
CA ILE A 278 16.05 8.51 17.45
C ILE A 278 15.60 9.66 16.54
N LEU A 279 15.51 9.39 15.25
CA LEU A 279 14.83 10.25 14.29
C LEU A 279 13.43 9.70 14.01
N ASP A 280 12.41 10.45 14.43
CA ASP A 280 11.02 10.24 14.00
C ASP A 280 10.91 10.52 12.50
N GLY A 281 10.50 9.51 11.71
CA GLY A 281 10.38 9.63 10.25
C GLY A 281 9.16 10.39 9.75
N VAL A 282 8.21 10.75 10.62
CA VAL A 282 6.99 11.50 10.28
C VAL A 282 7.13 12.96 10.66
N SER A 283 7.49 13.29 11.90
CA SER A 283 7.68 14.69 12.33
C SER A 283 9.07 15.23 12.03
N ASN A 284 10.01 14.38 11.62
CA ASN A 284 11.43 14.68 11.39
C ASN A 284 12.12 15.29 12.62
N LYS A 285 11.63 14.93 13.81
CA LYS A 285 12.23 15.35 15.08
C LYS A 285 13.29 14.36 15.52
N LEU A 286 14.44 14.91 15.90
CA LEU A 286 15.55 14.18 16.48
C LEU A 286 15.44 14.21 18.01
N HIS A 287 15.28 13.04 18.60
CA HIS A 287 15.29 12.81 20.04
C HIS A 287 16.67 12.30 20.45
N MET A 288 17.27 12.90 21.48
CA MET A 288 18.59 12.55 21.99
C MET A 288 18.47 12.18 23.47
N ASN A 289 19.07 11.05 23.89
CA ASN A 289 19.06 10.58 25.29
C ASN A 289 17.66 10.63 25.94
N TYR A 290 16.72 9.94 25.28
CA TYR A 290 15.31 9.87 25.66
C TYR A 290 15.03 8.75 26.68
#